data_AF-A0A9D2E364-F1
#
_entry.id   AF-A0A9D2E364-F1
#
_cell.length_a   1.000
_cell.length_b   1.000
_cell.length_c   1.000
_cell.angle_alpha   90.00
_cell.angle_beta   90.00
_cell.angle_gamma   90.00
#
_symmetry.space_group_name_H-M   'P 1'
#
loop_
_entity.id
_entity.type
_entity.pdbx_description
1 polymer ?
#
loop_
_entity_poly.entity_id
_entity_poly.type
_entity_poly.pdbx_seq_one_letter_code
_entity_poly.pdbx_strand_id
1 'polypeptide(L)'
;METEERPVEELAPAQEQPAAQEPAQEGPAARELPQPEQQAVPPVLDYALEEQLARGRRVLNEEMRIIGALDPGVKSLADLKAQPEFGRFDRLVKSGLAISDAYKLACFERLGRQQATAARQAAINAMRGKEHLAPVGGGPDAEDGLTDEIIQNYRQYNPRWTRAQIAAFHRSYKQGV
;
A
#
# COMPACT_ATOMS: atom_id res chain seq x y z
N MET A 1 -72.45 28.67 -27.72
CA MET A 1 -71.33 27.70 -27.64
C MET A 1 -71.55 26.89 -26.35
N GLU A 2 -72.68 26.20 -26.16
CA GLU A 2 -73.12 24.97 -26.87
C GLU A 2 -72.01 23.91 -26.81
N THR A 3 -72.15 22.72 -26.23
CA THR A 3 -73.27 21.89 -25.72
C THR A 3 -72.64 20.89 -24.72
N GLU A 4 -73.22 20.59 -23.55
CA GLU A 4 -74.03 19.38 -23.23
C GLU A 4 -73.68 18.13 -24.09
N GLU A 5 -73.51 16.91 -23.59
CA GLU A 5 -74.34 16.18 -22.63
C GLU A 5 -73.61 14.90 -22.14
N ARG A 6 -74.15 14.28 -21.08
CA ARG A 6 -73.72 13.03 -20.41
C ARG A 6 -74.34 11.83 -21.21
N PRO A 7 -74.49 10.56 -20.74
CA PRO A 7 -74.17 9.93 -19.45
C PRO A 7 -73.65 8.46 -19.50
N VAL A 8 -73.51 7.92 -18.30
CA VAL A 8 -73.42 6.51 -17.88
C VAL A 8 -74.55 5.63 -18.44
N GLU A 9 -74.28 4.33 -18.68
CA GLU A 9 -75.28 3.27 -18.51
C GLU A 9 -74.60 1.92 -18.19
N GLU A 10 -74.96 1.40 -17.03
CA GLU A 10 -74.79 0.05 -16.48
C GLU A 10 -75.65 -0.96 -17.26
N LEU A 11 -75.30 -2.26 -17.26
CA LEU A 11 -76.23 -3.41 -17.20
C LEU A 11 -75.50 -4.74 -17.56
N ALA A 12 -75.37 -5.61 -16.56
CA ALA A 12 -75.15 -7.07 -16.67
C ALA A 12 -76.42 -7.79 -17.21
N PRO A 13 -76.60 -9.14 -17.23
CA PRO A 13 -75.78 -10.28 -16.74
C PRO A 13 -75.83 -11.56 -17.65
N ALA A 14 -75.55 -12.75 -17.07
CA ALA A 14 -75.72 -14.15 -17.54
C ALA A 14 -74.38 -14.85 -17.93
N GLN A 15 -73.71 -15.63 -17.09
CA GLN A 15 -74.06 -16.94 -16.48
C GLN A 15 -74.70 -17.93 -17.46
N GLU A 16 -73.89 -18.84 -18.03
CA GLU A 16 -74.25 -20.26 -18.16
C GLU A 16 -73.00 -21.12 -18.50
N GLN A 17 -72.60 -21.99 -17.56
CA GLN A 17 -72.06 -23.31 -17.89
C GLN A 17 -73.22 -24.29 -17.68
N PRO A 18 -73.35 -25.37 -18.48
CA PRO A 18 -72.83 -26.63 -17.94
C PRO A 18 -72.37 -27.68 -18.98
N ALA A 19 -71.59 -28.64 -18.46
CA ALA A 19 -71.61 -30.07 -18.76
C ALA A 19 -71.07 -30.63 -20.09
N ALA A 20 -69.94 -31.34 -19.91
CA ALA A 20 -69.74 -32.76 -20.25
C ALA A 20 -69.51 -33.16 -21.71
N GLN A 21 -68.29 -33.66 -22.01
CA GLN A 21 -68.03 -35.09 -22.27
C GLN A 21 -66.60 -35.31 -22.82
N GLU A 22 -65.78 -36.04 -22.07
CA GLU A 22 -64.80 -36.98 -22.64
C GLU A 22 -65.58 -38.27 -23.03
N PRO A 23 -65.20 -39.06 -24.07
CA PRO A 23 -63.92 -39.78 -24.05
C PRO A 23 -63.27 -40.13 -25.42
N ALA A 24 -62.05 -40.68 -25.29
CA ALA A 24 -61.46 -41.76 -26.08
C ALA A 24 -60.64 -41.45 -27.36
N GLN A 25 -59.32 -41.64 -27.17
CA GLN A 25 -58.38 -42.49 -27.93
C GLN A 25 -58.00 -42.13 -29.39
N GLU A 26 -56.73 -41.74 -29.60
CA GLU A 26 -55.67 -42.51 -30.30
C GLU A 26 -54.40 -41.65 -30.45
N GLY A 27 -53.22 -42.16 -30.06
CA GLY A 27 -51.91 -41.50 -30.29
C GLY A 27 -51.35 -41.78 -31.69
N PRO A 28 -50.07 -41.49 -32.01
CA PRO A 28 -49.07 -40.68 -31.30
C PRO A 28 -48.51 -39.56 -32.21
N ALA A 29 -48.45 -38.32 -31.73
CA ALA A 29 -47.57 -37.32 -32.31
C ALA A 29 -47.12 -36.39 -31.20
N ALA A 30 -46.12 -36.83 -30.43
CA ALA A 30 -45.30 -35.94 -29.63
C ALA A 30 -44.60 -34.99 -30.61
N ARG A 31 -45.32 -33.92 -30.98
CA ARG A 31 -44.73 -32.75 -31.59
C ARG A 31 -43.87 -32.16 -30.50
N GLU A 32 -42.57 -32.42 -30.58
CA GLU A 32 -41.54 -31.78 -29.78
C GLU A 32 -41.87 -30.29 -29.67
N LEU A 33 -42.31 -29.89 -28.49
CA LEU A 33 -42.32 -28.49 -28.11
C LEU A 33 -40.84 -28.12 -27.98
N PRO A 34 -40.32 -27.18 -28.78
CA PRO A 34 -38.97 -26.68 -28.54
C PRO A 34 -38.97 -26.12 -27.12
N GLN A 35 -38.15 -26.73 -26.27
CA GLN A 35 -37.91 -26.21 -24.93
C GLN A 35 -37.44 -24.75 -25.09
N PRO A 36 -37.85 -23.83 -24.20
CA PRO A 36 -37.32 -22.48 -24.24
C PRO A 36 -35.81 -22.62 -24.07
N GLU A 37 -35.05 -22.33 -25.13
CA GLU A 37 -33.62 -22.11 -25.03
C GLU A 37 -33.44 -21.10 -23.91
N GLN A 38 -32.94 -21.59 -22.78
CA GLN A 38 -32.36 -20.75 -21.75
C GLN A 38 -31.27 -20.00 -22.49
N GLN A 39 -31.58 -18.77 -22.90
CA GLN A 39 -30.63 -17.86 -23.49
C GLN A 39 -29.58 -17.59 -22.41
N ALA A 40 -28.57 -18.45 -22.39
CA ALA A 40 -27.37 -18.27 -21.63
C ALA A 40 -26.70 -17.03 -22.21
N VAL A 41 -26.88 -15.90 -21.52
CA VAL A 41 -26.05 -14.72 -21.73
C VAL A 41 -24.60 -15.21 -21.72
N PRO A 42 -23.82 -14.98 -22.78
CA PRO A 42 -22.61 -15.74 -22.98
C PRO A 42 -21.54 -15.36 -21.94
N PRO A 43 -20.77 -16.33 -21.41
CA PRO A 43 -19.80 -16.15 -20.30
C PRO A 43 -18.62 -15.20 -20.62
N VAL A 44 -18.54 -14.68 -21.85
CA VAL A 44 -17.49 -13.77 -22.32
C VAL A 44 -17.58 -12.37 -21.72
N LEU A 45 -18.78 -11.90 -21.32
CA LEU A 45 -18.94 -10.59 -20.67
C LEU A 45 -18.34 -10.58 -19.26
N ASP A 46 -18.46 -11.69 -18.54
CA ASP A 46 -17.95 -11.84 -17.18
C ASP A 46 -16.41 -11.85 -17.17
N TYR A 47 -15.82 -12.60 -18.11
CA TYR A 47 -14.36 -12.70 -18.25
C TYR A 47 -13.68 -11.37 -18.60
N ALA A 48 -14.28 -10.58 -19.51
CA ALA A 48 -13.74 -9.28 -19.91
C ALA A 48 -13.76 -8.25 -18.77
N LEU A 49 -14.84 -8.24 -17.98
CA LEU A 49 -14.94 -7.41 -16.78
C LEU A 49 -13.89 -7.83 -15.74
N GLU A 50 -13.73 -9.13 -15.53
CA GLU A 50 -12.78 -9.68 -14.58
C GLU A 50 -11.33 -9.34 -14.95
N GLU A 51 -10.96 -9.41 -16.24
CA GLU A 51 -9.67 -8.91 -16.72
C GLU A 51 -9.49 -7.41 -16.46
N GLN A 52 -10.51 -6.60 -16.73
CA GLN A 52 -10.44 -5.16 -16.52
C GLN A 52 -10.22 -4.82 -15.05
N LEU A 53 -10.94 -5.50 -14.14
CA LEU A 53 -10.77 -5.36 -12.70
C LEU A 53 -9.39 -5.83 -12.24
N ALA A 54 -8.89 -6.95 -12.77
CA ALA A 54 -7.55 -7.45 -12.48
C ALA A 54 -6.47 -6.46 -12.93
N ARG A 55 -6.61 -5.86 -14.11
CA ARG A 55 -5.72 -4.79 -14.59
C ARG A 55 -5.78 -3.58 -13.67
N GLY A 56 -6.99 -3.11 -13.34
CA GLY A 56 -7.20 -1.98 -12.43
C GLY A 56 -6.58 -2.22 -11.05
N ARG A 57 -6.71 -3.44 -10.51
CA ARG A 57 -6.09 -3.84 -9.24
C ARG A 57 -4.56 -3.77 -9.32
N ARG A 58 -3.95 -4.25 -10.40
CA ARG A 58 -2.49 -4.21 -10.58
C ARG A 58 -1.97 -2.77 -10.63
N VAL A 59 -2.64 -1.91 -11.40
CA VAL A 59 -2.30 -0.48 -11.47
C VAL A 59 -2.44 0.17 -10.09
N LEU A 60 -3.56 -0.04 -9.41
CA LEU A 60 -3.78 0.50 -8.07
C LEU A 60 -2.70 0.03 -7.07
N ASN A 61 -2.34 -1.25 -7.11
CA ASN A 61 -1.31 -1.81 -6.25
C ASN A 61 0.07 -1.18 -6.51
N GLU A 62 0.43 -0.94 -7.78
CA GLU A 62 1.68 -0.27 -8.10
C GLU A 62 1.67 1.19 -7.63
N GLU A 63 0.58 1.91 -7.84
CA GLU A 63 0.43 3.29 -7.35
C GLU A 63 0.55 3.36 -5.82
N MET A 64 -0.07 2.41 -5.10
CA MET A 64 0.06 2.30 -3.64
C MET A 64 1.49 1.95 -3.23
N ARG A 65 2.20 1.12 -3.99
CA ARG A 65 3.62 0.82 -3.75
C ARG A 65 4.49 2.06 -3.87
N ILE A 66 4.25 2.88 -4.89
CA ILE A 66 4.95 4.15 -5.10
C ILE A 66 4.67 5.11 -3.93
N ILE A 67 3.40 5.23 -3.51
CA ILE A 67 3.03 6.04 -2.34
C ILE A 67 3.72 5.55 -1.08
N GLY A 68 3.72 4.24 -0.82
CA GLY A 68 4.39 3.65 0.35
C GLY A 68 5.90 3.85 0.36
N ALA A 69 6.54 3.96 -0.81
CA ALA A 69 7.97 4.30 -0.92
C ALA A 69 8.25 5.78 -0.57
N LEU A 70 7.29 6.67 -0.84
CA LEU A 70 7.40 8.10 -0.52
C LEU A 70 7.04 8.37 0.95
N ASP A 71 6.01 7.71 1.45
CA ASP A 71 5.48 7.85 2.81
C ASP A 71 5.20 6.46 3.39
N PRO A 72 6.16 5.88 4.14
CA PRO A 72 6.01 4.56 4.75
C PRO A 72 4.84 4.45 5.76
N GLY A 73 4.27 5.58 6.19
CA GLY A 73 3.10 5.63 7.06
C GLY A 73 1.79 5.27 6.36
N VAL A 74 1.75 5.28 5.03
CA VAL A 74 0.54 5.00 4.24
C VAL A 74 0.65 3.62 3.60
N LYS A 75 -0.17 2.67 4.06
CA LYS A 75 -0.14 1.27 3.58
C LYS A 75 -1.41 0.86 2.85
N SER A 76 -2.49 1.60 3.03
CA SER A 76 -3.80 1.28 2.48
C SER A 76 -4.55 2.53 2.01
N LEU A 77 -5.61 2.34 1.22
CA LEU A 77 -6.51 3.43 0.86
C LEU A 77 -7.24 4.01 2.09
N ALA A 78 -7.43 3.22 3.15
CA ALA A 78 -8.02 3.72 4.39
C ALA A 78 -7.10 4.75 5.06
N ASP A 79 -5.78 4.50 5.06
CA ASP A 79 -4.79 5.42 5.62
C ASP A 79 -4.75 6.73 4.84
N LEU A 80 -4.88 6.66 3.50
CA LEU A 80 -5.00 7.84 2.63
C LEU A 80 -6.21 8.69 3.00
N LYS A 81 -7.36 8.06 3.26
CA LYS A 81 -8.61 8.76 3.64
C LYS A 81 -8.52 9.42 5.01
N ALA A 82 -7.74 8.86 5.94
CA ALA A 82 -7.55 9.42 7.27
C ALA A 82 -6.66 10.68 7.26
N GLN A 83 -5.96 10.96 6.15
CA GLN A 83 -5.07 12.12 6.06
C GLN A 83 -5.85 13.44 5.95
N PRO A 84 -5.37 14.53 6.58
CA PRO A 84 -6.02 15.83 6.47
C PRO A 84 -6.02 16.39 5.04
N GLU A 85 -5.03 16.02 4.21
CA GLU A 85 -4.92 16.45 2.82
C GLU A 85 -5.81 15.65 1.84
N PHE A 86 -6.55 14.64 2.32
CA PHE A 86 -7.35 13.75 1.48
C PHE A 86 -8.31 14.51 0.55
N GLY A 87 -8.95 15.58 1.03
CA GLY A 87 -9.87 16.37 0.20
C GLY A 87 -9.21 17.09 -0.98
N ARG A 88 -7.91 17.40 -0.90
CA ARG A 88 -7.14 17.92 -2.04
C ARG A 88 -6.71 16.79 -2.97
N PHE A 89 -6.24 15.69 -2.40
CA PHE A 89 -5.88 14.48 -3.13
C PHE A 89 -7.05 13.94 -3.97
N ASP A 90 -8.24 13.76 -3.38
CA ASP A 90 -9.43 13.24 -4.06
C ASP A 90 -9.83 14.09 -5.27
N ARG A 91 -9.75 15.43 -5.14
CA ARG A 91 -9.99 16.33 -6.28
C ARG A 91 -8.98 16.15 -7.41
N LEU A 92 -7.70 15.95 -7.09
CA LEU A 92 -6.66 15.72 -8.08
C LEU A 92 -6.85 14.38 -8.79
N VAL A 93 -7.17 13.31 -8.07
CA VAL A 93 -7.48 12.01 -8.67
C VAL A 93 -8.71 12.10 -9.58
N LYS A 94 -9.77 12.78 -9.13
CA LYS A 94 -10.99 13.00 -9.94
C LYS A 94 -10.75 13.84 -11.19
N SER A 95 -9.73 14.70 -11.19
CA SER A 95 -9.31 15.42 -12.40
C SER A 95 -8.54 14.56 -13.42
N GLY A 96 -8.27 13.29 -13.10
CA GLY A 96 -7.62 12.33 -13.99
C GLY A 96 -6.10 12.21 -13.79
N LEU A 97 -5.54 12.80 -12.72
CA LEU A 97 -4.14 12.56 -12.38
C LEU A 97 -3.93 11.15 -11.84
N ALA A 98 -2.73 10.61 -12.11
CA ALA A 98 -2.27 9.38 -11.47
C ALA A 98 -2.32 9.52 -9.94
N ILE A 99 -2.68 8.43 -9.26
CA ILE A 99 -2.91 8.42 -7.81
C ILE A 99 -1.64 8.84 -7.07
N SER A 100 -0.48 8.33 -7.48
CA SER A 100 0.82 8.66 -6.90
C SER A 100 1.21 10.13 -7.11
N ASP A 101 0.94 10.71 -8.26
CA ASP A 101 1.23 12.12 -8.54
C ASP A 101 0.29 13.08 -7.83
N ALA A 102 -1.01 12.73 -7.78
CA ALA A 102 -1.99 13.44 -6.96
C ALA A 102 -1.55 13.45 -5.48
N TYR A 103 -1.01 12.34 -4.97
CA TYR A 103 -0.51 12.24 -3.61
C TYR A 103 0.69 13.15 -3.36
N LYS A 104 1.70 13.13 -4.25
CA LYS A 104 2.87 14.01 -4.17
C LYS A 104 2.48 15.48 -4.13
N LEU A 105 1.54 15.89 -4.98
CA LEU A 105 1.08 17.28 -5.05
C LEU A 105 0.25 17.68 -3.82
N ALA A 106 -0.63 16.79 -3.35
CA ALA A 106 -1.46 17.06 -2.18
C ALA A 106 -0.63 17.19 -0.91
N CYS A 107 0.35 16.28 -0.73
CA CYS A 107 1.15 16.14 0.50
C CYS A 107 2.54 16.79 0.42
N PHE A 108 2.83 17.58 -0.63
CA PHE A 108 4.16 18.13 -0.92
C PHE A 108 4.85 18.76 0.30
N GLU A 109 4.16 19.68 0.98
CA GLU A 109 4.67 20.39 2.15
C GLU A 109 5.03 19.43 3.31
N ARG A 110 4.15 18.45 3.56
CA ARG A 110 4.34 17.48 4.64
C ARG A 110 5.52 16.55 4.34
N LEU A 111 5.59 16.02 3.12
CA LEU A 111 6.67 15.15 2.68
C LEU A 111 8.02 15.89 2.75
N GLY A 112 8.05 17.17 2.35
CA GLY A 112 9.26 18.00 2.46
C GLY A 112 9.72 18.17 3.91
N ARG A 113 8.81 18.43 4.84
CA ARG A 113 9.13 18.55 6.29
C ARG A 113 9.64 17.24 6.87
N GLN A 114 9.02 16.11 6.53
CA GLN A 114 9.46 14.79 6.97
C GLN A 114 10.86 14.47 6.45
N GLN A 115 11.12 14.70 5.16
CA GLN A 115 12.43 14.45 4.55
C GLN A 115 13.52 15.33 5.19
N ALA A 116 13.24 16.62 5.41
CA ALA A 116 14.19 17.52 6.07
C ALA A 116 14.49 17.07 7.52
N THR A 117 13.47 16.61 8.25
CA THR A 117 13.65 16.10 9.61
C THR A 117 14.48 14.81 9.62
N ALA A 118 14.17 13.88 8.72
CA ALA A 118 14.93 12.64 8.56
C ALA A 118 16.40 12.91 8.19
N ALA A 119 16.66 13.85 7.26
CA ALA A 119 18.01 14.24 6.87
C ALA A 119 18.79 14.86 8.04
N ARG A 120 18.16 15.74 8.83
CA ARG A 120 18.78 16.29 10.06
C ARG A 120 19.14 15.20 11.05
N GLN A 121 18.22 14.25 11.30
CA GLN A 121 18.49 13.16 12.21
C GLN A 121 19.60 12.23 11.69
N ALA A 122 19.61 11.94 10.39
CA ALA A 122 20.67 11.16 9.75
C ALA A 122 22.04 11.85 9.90
N ALA A 123 22.11 13.17 9.75
CA ALA A 123 23.34 13.93 9.98
C ALA A 123 23.80 13.85 11.44
N ILE A 124 22.89 14.01 12.41
CA ILE A 124 23.19 13.86 13.84
C ILE A 124 23.70 12.44 14.14
N ASN A 125 23.03 11.42 13.61
CA ASN A 125 23.43 10.03 13.80
C ASN A 125 24.80 9.74 13.16
N ALA A 126 25.09 10.32 12.00
CA ALA A 126 26.39 10.20 11.35
C ALA A 126 27.51 10.89 12.15
N MET A 127 27.23 12.02 12.81
CA MET A 127 28.18 12.66 13.72
C MET A 127 28.45 11.80 14.95
N ARG A 128 27.40 11.32 15.62
CA ARG A 128 27.53 10.41 16.78
C ARG A 128 28.23 9.10 16.44
N GLY A 129 27.93 8.52 15.27
CA GLY A 129 28.59 7.31 14.80
C GLY A 129 30.08 7.50 14.50
N LYS A 130 30.48 8.72 14.09
CA LYS A 130 31.89 9.08 13.88
C LYS A 130 32.62 9.45 15.17
N GLU A 131 31.93 9.81 16.25
CA GLU A 131 32.54 10.08 17.55
C GLU A 131 33.22 8.83 18.13
N HIS A 132 32.67 7.64 17.88
CA HIS A 132 33.30 6.37 18.23
C HIS A 132 34.41 5.93 17.25
N LEU A 133 34.46 6.53 16.05
CA LEU A 133 35.55 6.35 15.08
C LEU A 133 36.60 7.46 15.18
N ALA A 134 36.45 8.40 16.12
CA ALA A 134 37.54 9.30 16.47
C ALA A 134 38.75 8.42 16.81
N PRO A 135 39.90 8.61 16.16
CA PRO A 135 41.03 7.71 16.33
C PRO A 135 41.39 7.68 17.80
N VAL A 136 41.17 6.53 18.44
CA VAL A 136 41.65 6.27 19.78
C VAL A 136 43.18 6.17 19.67
N GLY A 137 43.85 7.30 19.83
CA GLY A 137 45.30 7.41 20.03
C GLY A 137 46.17 6.90 18.89
N GLY A 138 45.93 7.36 17.66
CA GLY A 138 46.78 7.08 16.50
C GLY A 138 47.43 8.33 15.93
N GLY A 139 48.17 9.09 16.75
CA GLY A 139 49.08 10.12 16.23
C GLY A 139 50.21 9.47 15.41
N PRO A 140 50.92 10.24 14.55
CA PRO A 140 52.00 9.74 13.68
C PRO A 140 53.21 9.11 14.41
N ASP A 141 53.19 9.01 15.74
CA ASP A 141 54.18 8.34 16.60
C ASP A 141 53.81 6.89 16.97
N ALA A 142 52.93 6.22 16.21
CA ALA A 142 52.46 4.87 16.50
C ALA A 142 53.30 3.74 15.85
N GLU A 143 54.62 3.91 15.65
CA GLU A 143 55.49 2.78 15.28
C GLU A 143 55.49 1.66 16.33
N ASP A 144 55.22 2.00 17.60
CA ASP A 144 55.19 1.03 18.70
C ASP A 144 53.82 0.34 18.89
N GLY A 145 52.80 0.74 18.13
CA GLY A 145 51.44 0.18 18.22
C GLY A 145 50.75 0.38 19.58
N LEU A 146 51.15 1.40 20.34
CA LEU A 146 50.49 1.80 21.61
C LEU A 146 49.50 2.93 21.38
N THR A 147 48.22 2.62 21.54
CA THR A 147 47.15 3.62 21.65
C THR A 147 47.11 4.21 23.07
N ASP A 148 46.52 5.39 23.21
CA ASP A 148 46.36 6.07 24.51
C ASP A 148 45.57 5.21 25.51
N GLU A 149 44.62 4.41 25.02
CA GLU A 149 43.85 3.44 25.82
C GLU A 149 44.75 2.32 26.40
N ILE A 150 45.66 1.77 25.59
CA ILE A 150 46.63 0.77 26.06
C ILE A 150 47.54 1.38 27.13
N ILE A 151 48.03 2.60 26.93
CA ILE A 151 48.87 3.32 27.90
C ILE A 151 48.10 3.55 29.21
N GLN A 152 46.83 3.95 29.13
CA GLN A 152 45.98 4.17 30.29
C GLN A 152 45.73 2.88 31.08
N ASN A 153 45.49 1.77 30.39
CA ASN A 153 45.36 0.45 31.00
C ASN A 153 46.64 0.04 31.74
N TYR A 154 47.81 0.22 31.14
CA TYR A 154 49.09 -0.06 31.83
C TYR A 154 49.30 0.82 33.07
N ARG A 155 48.87 2.08 33.03
CA ARG A 155 48.96 3.02 34.16
C ARG A 155 47.99 2.71 35.30
N GLN A 156 46.87 2.02 35.02
CA GLN A 156 45.94 1.58 36.06
C GLN A 156 46.60 0.61 37.04
N TYR A 157 47.41 -0.31 36.51
CA TYR A 157 48.15 -1.29 37.32
C TYR A 157 49.54 -0.79 37.73
N ASN A 158 50.16 0.06 36.91
CA ASN A 158 51.50 0.60 37.14
C ASN A 158 51.51 2.14 37.01
N PRO A 159 50.98 2.87 37.99
CA PRO A 159 50.81 4.33 37.91
C PRO A 159 52.12 5.12 37.83
N ARG A 160 53.25 4.50 38.16
CA ARG A 160 54.58 5.10 38.11
C ARG A 160 55.30 4.87 36.78
N TRP A 161 54.74 4.04 35.89
CA TRP A 161 55.40 3.73 34.63
C TRP A 161 55.28 4.87 33.63
N THR A 162 56.42 5.23 33.03
CA THR A 162 56.48 6.23 31.97
C THR A 162 56.08 5.61 30.63
N ARG A 163 55.69 6.44 29.65
CA ARG A 163 55.29 5.96 28.30
C ARG A 163 56.38 5.09 27.66
N ALA A 164 57.65 5.46 27.82
CA ALA A 164 58.78 4.70 27.30
C ALA A 164 58.94 3.31 27.93
N GLN A 165 58.71 3.19 29.25
CA GLN A 165 58.74 1.91 29.96
C GLN A 165 57.60 0.99 29.51
N ILE A 166 56.41 1.56 29.33
CA ILE A 166 55.23 0.85 28.82
C ILE A 166 55.49 0.36 27.38
N ALA A 167 56.09 1.19 26.52
CA ALA A 167 56.43 0.82 25.15
C ALA A 167 57.46 -0.33 25.08
N ALA A 168 58.52 -0.26 25.89
CA ALA A 168 59.53 -1.31 25.98
C ALA A 168 58.93 -2.65 26.44
N PHE A 169 58.06 -2.62 27.46
CA PHE A 169 57.36 -3.80 27.94
C PHE A 169 56.41 -4.38 26.87
N HIS A 170 55.60 -3.54 26.24
CA HIS A 170 54.66 -3.94 25.18
C HIS A 170 55.38 -4.56 23.97
N ARG A 171 56.54 -4.01 23.57
CA ARG A 171 57.39 -4.57 22.50
C ARG A 171 57.95 -5.94 22.88
N SER A 172 58.42 -6.11 24.13
CA SER A 172 58.91 -7.40 24.61
C SER A 172 57.82 -8.48 24.67
N TYR A 173 56.61 -8.10 25.08
CA TYR A 173 55.45 -9.00 25.13
C TYR A 173 55.00 -9.46 23.73
N LYS A 174 55.04 -8.56 22.73
CA LYS A 174 54.71 -8.89 21.33
C LYS A 174 55.75 -9.79 20.62
N GLN A 175 57.01 -9.81 21.06
CA GLN A 175 58.07 -10.62 20.45
C GLN A 175 58.23 -12.02 21.08
N GLY A 176 57.56 -12.27 22.22
CA GLY A 176 57.68 -13.52 22.99
C GLY A 176 56.54 -14.52 22.78
N VAL A 177 55.73 -14.36 21.73
CA VAL A 177 54.65 -15.29 21.34
C VAL A 177 54.89 -15.78 19.92
#